data_AF-A0AAJ1BRF5-F1
#
_entry.id   AF-A0AAJ1BRF5-F1
#
_cell.length_a   1.000
_cell.length_b   1.000
_cell.length_c   1.000
_cell.angle_alpha   90.00
_cell.angle_beta   90.00
_cell.angle_gamma   90.00
#
_symmetry.space_group_name_H-M   'P 1'
#
loop_
_entity.id
_entity.type
_entity.pdbx_description
1 polymer ?
#
loop_
_entity_poly.entity_id
_entity_poly.type
_entity_poly.pdbx_seq_one_letter_code
_entity_poly.pdbx_strand_id
1 'polypeptide(L)' 'MVSTRFTEDAGVRYPIICGAMYPCSNPELVAAAAEGGGLAIMQPVSMTYVHGWDLREGIRYMRNLTDKP' A
#
# COMPACT_ATOMS: atom_id res chain seq x y z
N MET A 1 -19.26 4.04 9.65
CA MET A 1 -17.88 4.45 9.26
C MET A 1 -17.26 5.08 10.49
N VAL A 2 -16.04 4.71 10.88
CA VAL A 2 -15.39 5.33 12.05
C VAL A 2 -14.67 6.58 11.56
N SER A 3 -15.14 7.76 11.95
CA SER A 3 -14.48 9.03 11.64
C SER A 3 -13.41 9.31 12.68
N THR A 4 -12.18 9.51 12.22
CA THR A 4 -11.02 9.91 13.00
C THR A 4 -10.25 10.95 12.21
N ARG A 5 -9.43 11.76 12.88
CA ARG A 5 -8.49 12.67 12.20
C ARG A 5 -7.67 11.95 11.12
N PHE A 6 -7.22 10.73 11.40
CA PHE A 6 -6.44 9.94 10.46
C PHE A 6 -7.23 9.55 9.19
N THR A 7 -8.44 9.02 9.34
CA THR A 7 -9.28 8.63 8.18
C THR A 7 -9.68 9.84 7.33
N GLU A 8 -9.86 11.00 7.96
CA GLU A 8 -10.16 12.27 7.29
C GLU A 8 -8.94 12.80 6.51
N ASP A 9 -7.77 12.86 7.15
CA ASP A 9 -6.54 13.37 6.53
C ASP A 9 -6.01 12.45 5.42
N ALA A 10 -6.08 11.13 5.61
CA ALA A 10 -5.55 10.15 4.68
C ALA A 10 -6.54 9.71 3.59
N GLY A 11 -7.83 10.05 3.71
CA GLY A 11 -8.87 9.64 2.76
C GLY A 11 -9.12 8.13 2.73
N VAL A 12 -8.94 7.43 3.85
CA VAL A 12 -9.09 5.97 3.97
C VAL A 12 -10.32 5.59 4.79
N ARG A 13 -10.85 4.38 4.57
CA ARG A 13 -12.09 3.89 5.19
C ARG A 13 -11.91 3.47 6.64
N TYR A 14 -10.77 2.86 6.95
CA TYR A 14 -10.47 2.31 8.25
C TYR A 14 -9.25 3.00 8.86
N PRO A 15 -9.23 3.25 10.18
CA PRO A 15 -8.07 3.80 10.87
C PRO A 15 -6.98 2.73 11.06
N ILE A 16 -6.57 2.07 9.97
CA ILE A 16 -5.66 0.94 9.93
C ILE A 16 -4.59 1.25 8.89
N ILE A 17 -3.33 1.04 9.28
CA ILE A 17 -2.16 1.19 8.42
C ILE A 17 -1.58 -0.19 8.16
N CYS A 18 -1.42 -0.56 6.89
CA CYS A 18 -0.53 -1.65 6.51
C CYS A 18 0.88 -1.07 6.39
N GLY A 19 1.66 -1.20 7.47
CA GLY A 19 3.00 -0.63 7.55
C GLY A 19 3.97 -1.22 6.53
N ALA A 20 5.02 -0.48 6.22
CA ALA A 20 6.09 -0.97 5.36
C ALA A 20 6.82 -2.15 6.03
N MET A 21 6.91 -3.28 5.34
CA MET A 21 7.51 -4.50 5.87
C MET A 21 8.62 -4.98 4.93
N TYR A 22 9.86 -4.92 5.40
CA TYR A 22 10.94 -5.71 4.80
C TYR A 22 10.99 -7.07 5.52
N PRO A 23 10.98 -8.22 4.80
CA PRO A 23 10.99 -8.39 3.35
C PRO A 23 9.61 -8.73 2.74
N CYS A 24 8.51 -8.40 3.41
CA CYS A 24 7.17 -8.91 3.06
C CYS A 24 6.39 -8.06 2.06
N SER A 25 6.66 -6.75 1.96
CA SER A 25 5.87 -5.82 1.14
C SER A 25 6.12 -6.04 -0.37
N ASN A 26 5.32 -6.92 -0.97
CA ASN A 26 5.19 -7.07 -2.42
C ASN A 26 4.04 -6.18 -2.96
N PRO A 27 3.96 -5.98 -4.29
CA PRO A 27 2.90 -5.16 -4.89
C PRO A 27 1.48 -5.62 -4.53
N GLU A 28 1.24 -6.93 -4.54
CA GLU A 28 -0.08 -7.51 -4.32
C GLU A 28 -0.58 -7.24 -2.90
N LEU A 29 0.28 -7.34 -1.89
CA LEU A 29 -0.08 -7.06 -0.50
C LEU A 29 -0.43 -5.59 -0.30
N VAL A 30 0.38 -4.69 -0.85
CA VAL A 30 0.16 -3.24 -0.73
C VAL A 30 -1.14 -2.85 -1.44
N ALA A 31 -1.36 -3.34 -2.65
CA ALA A 31 -2.59 -3.10 -3.40
C ALA A 31 -3.82 -3.69 -2.67
N ALA A 32 -3.73 -4.90 -2.12
CA ALA A 32 -4.83 -5.51 -1.37
C ALA A 32 -5.18 -4.73 -0.09
N ALA A 33 -4.18 -4.21 0.62
CA ALA A 33 -4.40 -3.39 1.82
C ALA A 33 -5.08 -2.04 1.50
N ALA A 34 -4.64 -1.38 0.42
CA ALA A 34 -5.26 -0.16 -0.09
C ALA A 34 -6.70 -0.43 -0.56
N GLU A 35 -6.91 -1.51 -1.32
CA GLU A 35 -8.23 -1.94 -1.79
C GLU A 35 -9.18 -2.23 -0.62
N GLY A 36 -8.65 -2.84 0.44
CA GLY A 36 -9.33 -3.10 1.71
C GLY A 36 -9.74 -1.83 2.48
N GLY A 37 -9.24 -0.66 2.09
CA GLY A 37 -9.63 0.64 2.64
C GLY A 37 -8.80 1.08 3.85
N GLY A 38 -7.64 0.47 4.08
CA GLY A 38 -6.60 1.01 4.97
C GLY A 38 -5.60 1.87 4.19
N LEU A 39 -4.67 2.50 4.90
CA LEU A 39 -3.52 3.17 4.26
C LEU A 39 -2.40 2.14 4.05
N ALA A 40 -2.05 1.87 2.80
CA ALA A 40 -1.00 0.91 2.48
C ALA A 40 0.34 1.60 2.22
N ILE A 41 1.39 1.12 2.87
CA ILE A 41 2.75 1.68 2.72
C ILE A 41 3.63 0.67 1.99
N MET A 42 4.11 1.06 0.80
CA MET A 42 5.10 0.26 0.08
C MET A 42 6.48 0.33 0.75
N GLN A 43 7.27 -0.75 0.63
CA GLN A 43 8.66 -0.79 1.10
C GLN A 43 9.62 -0.88 -0.11
N PRO A 44 10.31 0.21 -0.49
CA PRO A 44 11.10 0.26 -1.72
C PRO A 44 12.21 -0.81 -1.81
N VAL A 45 12.86 -1.14 -0.70
CA VAL A 45 13.98 -2.11 -0.70
C VAL A 45 13.48 -3.53 -0.93
N SER A 46 12.32 -3.91 -0.38
CA SER A 46 11.66 -5.20 -0.58
C SER A 46 11.21 -5.30 -2.03
N MET A 47 10.62 -4.22 -2.55
CA MET A 47 10.20 -4.12 -3.94
C MET A 47 11.36 -4.43 -4.90
N THR A 48 12.49 -3.75 -4.73
CA THR A 48 13.62 -3.84 -5.67
C THR A 48 14.52 -5.04 -5.43
N TYR A 49 14.88 -5.33 -4.17
CA TYR A 49 15.89 -6.33 -3.84
C TYR A 49 15.32 -7.69 -3.47
N VAL A 50 14.09 -7.77 -2.95
CA VAL A 50 13.46 -9.05 -2.57
C VAL A 50 12.56 -9.57 -3.69
N HIS A 51 11.73 -8.69 -4.26
CA HIS A 51 10.74 -9.06 -5.27
C HIS A 51 11.17 -8.75 -6.71
N GLY A 52 12.36 -8.17 -6.91
CA GLY A 52 12.99 -8.01 -8.23
C GLY A 52 12.30 -7.00 -9.15
N TRP A 53 11.49 -6.11 -8.62
CA TRP A 53 10.81 -5.07 -9.41
C TRP A 53 11.71 -3.87 -9.65
N ASP A 54 11.61 -3.26 -10.83
CA ASP A 54 11.90 -1.82 -10.92
C ASP A 54 10.87 -1.06 -10.06
N LEU A 55 11.33 -0.10 -9.26
CA LEU A 55 10.47 0.61 -8.32
C LEU A 55 9.28 1.28 -9.01
N ARG A 56 9.50 1.90 -10.17
CA ARG A 56 8.45 2.61 -10.91
C ARG A 56 7.46 1.64 -11.53
N GLU A 57 7.93 0.53 -12.10
CA GLU A 57 7.05 -0.50 -12.64
C GLU A 57 6.23 -1.17 -11.55
N GLY A 58 6.81 -1.43 -10.37
CA GLY A 58 6.07 -1.94 -9.21
C GLY A 58 4.95 -0.99 -8.78
N ILE A 59 5.21 0.33 -8.76
CA ILE A 59 4.18 1.35 -8.47
C ILE A 59 3.07 1.34 -9.52
N ARG A 60 3.42 1.29 -10.82
CA ARG A 60 2.43 1.23 -11.90
C ARG A 60 1.58 -0.02 -11.82
N TYR A 61 2.18 -1.16 -11.51
CA TYR A 61 1.47 -2.42 -11.35
C TYR A 61 0.48 -2.35 -10.18
N MET A 62 0.89 -1.82 -9.01
CA MET A 62 -0.05 -1.59 -7.89
C MET A 62 -1.22 -0.69 -8.31
N ARG A 63 -0.96 0.37 -9.09
CA ARG A 63 -2.00 1.27 -9.62
C ARG A 63 -2.94 0.63 -10.65
N ASN A 64 -2.52 -0.46 -11.29
CA ASN A 64 -3.41 -1.26 -12.13
C ASN A 64 -4.33 -2.20 -11.30
N LEU A 65 -3.93 -2.52 -10.07
CA LEU A 65 -4.71 -3.39 -9.17
C LEU A 65 -5.73 -2.61 -8.34
N THR A 66 -5.44 -1.35 -8.00
CA THR A 66 -6.34 -0.48 -7.25
C THR A 66 -6.04 1.00 -7.53
N ASP A 67 -7.08 1.83 -7.52
CA ASP A 67 -6.99 3.29 -7.58
C ASP A 67 -6.93 3.93 -6.18
N LYS A 68 -7.06 3.14 -5.12
CA LYS A 68 -7.09 3.62 -3.74
C LYS A 68 -5.73 4.07 -3.21
N PRO A 69 -5.70 4.90 -2.14
CA PRO A 69 -4.47 5.40 -1.52
C PRO A 69 -3.51 4.32 -1.05
#